data_AF-A0A2N2VYV7-F1
#
_entry.id   AF-A0A2N2VYV7-F1
#
_cell.length_a   1.000
_cell.length_b   1.000
_cell.length_c   1.000
_cell.angle_alpha   90.00
_cell.angle_beta   90.00
_cell.angle_gamma   90.00
#
_symmetry.space_group_name_H-M   'P 1'
#
loop_
_entity.id
_entity.type
_entity.pdbx_description
1 polymer ?
#
loop_
_entity_poly.entity_id
_entity_poly.type
_entity_poly.pdbx_seq_one_letter_code
_entity_poly.pdbx_strand_id
1 'polypeptide(L)'
;MKNFNSTDELSEAINSLSQQQSTKGLLLKDQFLTTVRYFKPENLIKETFDGVVNSPELIKNIISTSLGITTGFITKKVIIGTSGNLLRKLIANIIQIGVTTTIATHPDEVKAAGGKIIKLIFKRSQKNQ
;
A
#
# COMPACT_ATOMS: atom_id res chain seq x y z
N MET A 1 -44.01 -45.58 8.37
CA MET A 1 -44.70 -44.93 9.51
C MET A 1 -44.71 -45.92 10.67
N LYS A 2 -44.32 -45.50 11.87
CA LYS A 2 -44.31 -46.39 13.05
C LYS A 2 -45.73 -46.41 13.63
N ASN A 3 -46.36 -47.57 13.72
CA ASN A 3 -47.68 -47.75 14.33
C ASN A 3 -47.48 -48.08 15.82
N PHE A 4 -48.10 -47.28 16.69
CA PHE A 4 -48.06 -47.48 18.14
C PHE A 4 -49.30 -48.28 18.55
N ASN A 5 -49.11 -49.41 19.21
CA ASN A 5 -50.20 -50.34 19.54
C ASN A 5 -50.69 -50.17 20.99
N SER A 6 -50.00 -49.34 21.80
CA SER A 6 -50.34 -49.03 23.19
C SER A 6 -50.09 -47.56 23.53
N THR A 7 -50.84 -47.02 24.48
CA THR A 7 -50.69 -45.65 25.01
C THR A 7 -49.30 -45.41 25.61
N ASP A 8 -48.67 -46.44 26.17
CA ASP A 8 -47.34 -46.34 26.79
C ASP A 8 -46.23 -46.17 25.72
N GLU A 9 -46.32 -46.91 24.61
CA GLU A 9 -45.37 -46.77 23.49
C GLU A 9 -45.44 -45.38 22.85
N LEU A 10 -46.63 -44.79 22.77
CA LEU A 10 -46.82 -43.45 22.25
C LEU A 10 -46.20 -42.40 23.17
N SER A 11 -46.39 -42.52 24.49
CA SER A 11 -45.80 -41.63 25.49
C SER A 11 -44.27 -41.68 25.48
N GLU A 12 -43.70 -42.88 25.39
CA GLU A 12 -42.25 -43.07 25.29
C GLU A 12 -41.69 -42.45 24.00
N ALA A 13 -42.39 -42.61 22.88
CA ALA A 13 -41.99 -42.01 21.61
C ALA A 13 -42.05 -40.47 21.66
N ILE A 14 -43.09 -39.88 22.27
CA ILE A 14 -43.21 -38.43 22.45
C ILE A 14 -42.06 -37.90 23.32
N ASN A 15 -41.72 -38.59 24.40
CA ASN A 15 -40.61 -38.21 25.27
C ASN A 15 -39.27 -38.30 24.55
N SER A 16 -39.02 -39.38 23.81
CA SER A 16 -37.81 -39.55 23.00
C SER A 16 -37.69 -38.47 21.93
N LEU A 17 -38.78 -38.17 21.21
CA LEU A 17 -38.80 -37.13 20.18
C LEU A 17 -38.61 -35.73 20.77
N SER A 18 -39.19 -35.44 21.93
CA SER A 18 -39.00 -34.16 22.63
C SER A 18 -37.55 -33.97 23.06
N GLN A 19 -36.91 -35.01 23.60
CA GLN A 19 -35.48 -34.98 23.91
C GLN A 19 -34.63 -34.75 22.65
N GLN A 20 -34.90 -35.49 21.57
CA GLN A 20 -34.19 -35.30 20.31
C GLN A 20 -34.38 -33.89 19.73
N GLN A 21 -35.59 -33.33 19.80
CA GLN A 21 -35.87 -31.98 19.34
C GLN A 21 -35.09 -30.94 20.15
N SER A 22 -35.06 -31.10 21.49
CA SER A 22 -34.31 -30.21 22.37
C SER A 22 -32.80 -30.24 22.07
N THR A 23 -32.23 -31.44 21.91
CA THR A 23 -30.82 -31.62 21.53
C THR A 23 -30.50 -31.02 20.17
N LYS A 24 -31.35 -31.25 19.16
CA LYS A 24 -31.19 -30.66 17.82
C LYS A 24 -31.26 -29.13 17.86
N GLY A 25 -32.16 -28.57 18.68
CA GLY A 25 -32.28 -27.12 18.88
C GLY A 25 -31.02 -26.50 19.49
N LEU A 26 -30.43 -27.16 20.50
CA LEU A 26 -29.17 -26.74 21.10
C LEU A 26 -28.01 -26.78 20.10
N LEU A 27 -27.89 -27.87 19.33
CA LEU A 27 -26.86 -28.02 18.30
C LEU A 27 -26.98 -26.93 17.22
N LEU A 28 -28.20 -26.65 16.77
CA LEU A 28 -28.45 -25.63 15.76
C LEU A 28 -28.06 -24.24 16.27
N LYS A 29 -28.38 -23.93 17.53
CA LYS A 29 -28.00 -22.67 18.16
C LYS A 29 -26.48 -22.52 18.26
N ASP A 30 -25.77 -23.58 18.61
CA ASP A 30 -24.31 -23.58 18.70
C ASP A 30 -23.64 -23.40 17.33
N GLN A 31 -24.12 -24.12 16.31
CA GLN A 31 -23.66 -23.96 14.93
C GLN A 31 -23.94 -22.54 14.41
N PHE A 32 -25.09 -21.98 14.72
CA PHE A 32 -25.44 -20.61 14.34
C PHE A 32 -24.48 -19.60 14.98
N LEU A 33 -24.23 -19.71 16.29
CA LEU A 33 -23.31 -18.82 16.99
C LEU A 33 -21.87 -18.94 16.46
N THR A 34 -21.43 -20.15 16.16
CA THR A 34 -20.10 -20.40 15.57
C THR A 34 -19.99 -19.80 14.17
N THR A 35 -21.02 -19.98 13.34
CA THR A 35 -21.07 -19.40 11.99
C THR A 35 -21.05 -17.87 12.05
N VAL A 36 -21.89 -17.26 12.88
CA VAL A 36 -21.91 -15.81 13.09
C VAL A 36 -20.55 -15.31 13.60
N ARG A 37 -19.90 -16.06 14.50
CA ARG A 37 -18.55 -15.73 14.98
C ARG A 37 -17.52 -15.80 13.87
N TYR A 38 -17.57 -16.79 12.98
CA TYR A 38 -16.68 -16.91 11.83
C TYR A 38 -16.82 -15.73 10.85
N PHE A 39 -18.06 -15.30 10.57
CA PHE A 39 -18.34 -14.13 9.72
C PHE A 39 -18.08 -12.77 10.38
N LYS A 40 -17.62 -12.74 11.64
CA LYS A 40 -17.20 -11.46 12.23
C LYS A 40 -15.98 -10.91 11.46
N PRO A 41 -15.95 -9.60 11.18
CA PRO A 41 -14.85 -8.98 10.44
C PRO A 41 -13.48 -9.28 11.03
N GLU A 42 -13.37 -9.34 12.36
CA GLU A 42 -12.13 -9.67 13.08
C GLU A 42 -11.54 -11.04 12.70
N ASN A 43 -12.39 -12.06 12.48
CA ASN A 43 -11.96 -13.40 12.11
C ASN A 43 -11.72 -13.52 10.61
N LEU A 44 -12.52 -12.82 9.79
CA LEU A 44 -12.30 -12.74 8.34
C LEU A 44 -10.96 -12.06 8.01
N ILE A 45 -10.60 -11.00 8.73
CA ILE A 45 -9.31 -10.31 8.55
C ILE A 45 -8.14 -11.24 8.90
N LYS A 46 -8.23 -12.01 9.99
CA LYS A 46 -7.19 -12.99 10.36
C LYS A 46 -6.98 -14.05 9.28
N GLU A 47 -8.05 -14.70 8.83
CA GLU A 47 -7.99 -15.71 7.77
C GLU A 47 -7.47 -15.14 6.44
N THR A 48 -7.88 -13.92 6.10
CA THR A 48 -7.38 -13.24 4.89
C THR A 48 -5.91 -12.87 5.02
N PHE A 49 -5.46 -12.45 6.21
CA PHE A 49 -4.07 -12.09 6.47
C PHE A 49 -3.16 -13.32 6.41
N ASP A 50 -3.56 -14.44 7.02
CA ASP A 50 -2.83 -15.71 6.90
C ASP A 50 -2.81 -16.19 5.45
N GLY A 51 -3.90 -16.06 4.69
CA GLY A 51 -3.93 -16.36 3.25
C GLY A 51 -2.98 -15.48 2.41
N VAL A 52 -2.81 -14.21 2.79
CA VAL A 52 -1.88 -13.27 2.13
C VAL A 52 -0.43 -13.60 2.46
N VAL A 53 -0.10 -13.89 3.72
CA VAL A 53 1.28 -14.19 4.16
C VAL A 53 1.75 -15.55 3.64
N ASN A 54 0.84 -16.51 3.47
CA ASN A 54 1.18 -17.83 2.94
C ASN A 54 1.21 -17.91 1.40
N SER A 55 0.87 -16.82 0.70
CA SER A 55 0.91 -16.76 -0.77
C SER A 55 2.07 -15.88 -1.27
N PRO A 56 3.13 -16.49 -1.84
CA PRO A 56 4.26 -15.75 -2.40
C PRO A 56 3.85 -14.75 -3.50
N GLU A 57 2.80 -15.07 -4.26
CA GLU A 57 2.30 -14.23 -5.35
C GLU A 57 1.59 -12.98 -4.83
N LEU A 58 0.79 -13.10 -3.77
CA LEU A 58 0.12 -11.95 -3.14
C LEU A 58 1.12 -11.00 -2.48
N ILE A 59 2.12 -11.55 -1.77
CA ILE A 59 3.22 -10.75 -1.21
C ILE A 59 3.92 -9.95 -2.30
N LYS A 60 4.28 -10.62 -3.42
CA LYS A 60 4.93 -9.98 -4.56
C LYS A 60 4.07 -8.84 -5.13
N ASN A 61 2.75 -9.04 -5.22
CA ASN A 61 1.84 -8.04 -5.76
C ASN A 61 1.63 -6.83 -4.81
N ILE A 62 1.65 -7.05 -3.49
CA ILE A 62 1.62 -5.98 -2.49
C ILE A 62 2.92 -5.16 -2.54
N ILE A 63 4.07 -5.83 -2.65
CA ILE A 63 5.36 -5.16 -2.79
C ILE A 63 5.40 -4.33 -4.07
N SER A 64 5.02 -4.90 -5.22
CA SER A 64 4.99 -4.16 -6.49
C SER A 64 4.04 -2.95 -6.44
N THR A 65 2.85 -3.12 -5.85
CA THR A 65 1.87 -2.04 -5.69
C THR A 65 2.36 -0.95 -4.75
N SER A 66 2.94 -1.32 -3.60
CA SER A 66 3.49 -0.35 -2.63
C SER A 66 4.69 0.41 -3.19
N LEU A 67 5.53 -0.24 -4.00
CA LEU A 67 6.58 0.42 -4.77
C LEU A 67 6.01 1.42 -5.76
N GLY A 68 4.94 1.08 -6.49
CA GLY A 68 4.25 1.99 -7.40
C GLY A 68 3.66 3.21 -6.69
N ILE A 69 3.01 3.00 -5.54
CA ILE A 69 2.43 4.08 -4.73
C ILE A 69 3.53 4.97 -4.14
N THR A 70 4.57 4.38 -3.56
CA THR A 70 5.67 5.12 -2.95
C THR A 70 6.45 5.91 -3.98
N THR A 71 6.76 5.28 -5.12
CA THR A 71 7.43 5.94 -6.25
C THR A 71 6.56 7.05 -6.81
N GLY A 72 5.27 6.82 -7.01
CA GLY A 72 4.32 7.82 -7.47
C GLY A 72 4.18 9.00 -6.50
N PHE A 73 4.17 8.73 -5.19
CA PHE A 73 4.11 9.75 -4.15
C PHE A 73 5.39 10.60 -4.11
N ILE A 74 6.57 9.97 -4.14
CA ILE A 74 7.86 10.66 -4.22
C ILE A 74 7.92 11.49 -5.51
N THR A 75 7.55 10.90 -6.64
CA THR A 75 7.50 11.58 -7.94
C THR A 75 6.58 12.80 -7.89
N LYS A 76 5.37 12.66 -7.32
CA LYS A 76 4.44 13.78 -7.14
C LYS A 76 5.04 14.86 -6.25
N LYS A 77 5.74 14.49 -5.18
CA LYS A 77 6.36 15.44 -4.25
C LYS A 77 7.57 16.17 -4.85
N VAL A 78 8.35 15.48 -5.69
CA VAL A 78 9.57 16.02 -6.31
C VAL A 78 9.28 16.81 -7.60
N ILE A 79 8.36 16.33 -8.44
CA ILE A 79 8.08 16.87 -9.78
C ILE A 79 6.87 17.83 -9.77
N ILE A 80 5.78 17.47 -9.08
CA ILE A 80 4.47 18.15 -9.20
C ILE A 80 4.18 19.06 -7.99
N GLY A 81 4.77 18.80 -6.83
CA GLY A 81 4.58 19.59 -5.61
C GLY A 81 5.20 20.99 -5.70
N THR A 82 4.60 21.95 -4.98
CA THR A 82 5.01 23.37 -4.86
C THR A 82 6.47 23.62 -4.44
N SER A 83 7.23 22.58 -4.13
CA SER A 83 8.67 22.65 -3.85
C SER A 83 9.53 22.59 -5.12
N GLY A 84 9.32 23.49 -6.09
CA GLY A 84 10.25 23.67 -7.21
C GLY A 84 11.72 23.82 -6.77
N ASN A 85 11.91 24.21 -5.50
CA ASN A 85 13.20 24.24 -4.81
C ASN A 85 13.93 22.89 -4.69
N LEU A 86 13.27 21.72 -4.60
CA LEU A 86 13.99 20.46 -4.41
C LEU A 86 14.66 20.00 -5.72
N LEU A 87 13.90 19.91 -6.80
CA LEU A 87 14.44 19.57 -8.13
C LEU A 87 15.46 20.62 -8.60
N ARG A 88 15.17 21.91 -8.37
CA ARG A 88 16.13 22.99 -8.62
C ARG A 88 17.40 22.84 -7.79
N LYS A 89 17.32 22.47 -6.50
CA LYS A 89 18.49 22.23 -5.64
C LYS A 89 19.31 21.02 -6.12
N LEU A 90 18.67 19.95 -6.55
CA LEU A 90 19.35 18.78 -7.09
C LEU A 90 20.14 19.14 -8.36
N ILE A 91 19.49 19.82 -9.30
CA ILE A 91 20.14 20.30 -10.53
C ILE A 91 21.25 21.31 -10.20
N ALA A 92 20.99 22.26 -9.29
CA ALA A 92 21.97 23.25 -8.88
C ALA A 92 23.21 22.61 -8.25
N ASN A 93 23.04 21.60 -7.39
CA ASN A 93 24.15 20.86 -6.81
C ASN A 93 24.96 20.10 -7.86
N ILE A 94 24.31 19.46 -8.84
CA ILE A 94 25.01 18.77 -9.94
C ILE A 94 25.84 19.77 -10.76
N ILE A 95 25.22 20.89 -11.15
CA ILE A 95 25.91 21.96 -11.89
C ILE A 95 27.06 22.52 -11.05
N GLN A 96 26.84 22.77 -9.76
CA GLN A 96 27.87 23.28 -8.86
C GLN A 96 29.05 22.32 -8.73
N ILE A 97 28.81 21.02 -8.58
CA ILE A 97 29.87 20.00 -8.52
C ILE A 97 30.65 19.96 -9.83
N GLY A 98 29.96 19.94 -10.97
CA GLY A 98 30.60 19.96 -12.30
C GLY A 98 31.48 21.20 -12.49
N VAL A 99 30.92 22.39 -12.26
CA VAL A 99 31.65 23.66 -12.36
C VAL A 99 32.83 23.73 -11.38
N THR A 100 32.64 23.31 -10.13
CA THR A 100 33.71 23.31 -9.11
C THR A 100 34.86 22.37 -9.50
N THR A 101 34.54 21.20 -10.06
CA THR A 101 35.53 20.21 -10.50
C THR A 101 36.31 20.71 -11.71
N THR A 102 35.63 21.35 -12.67
CA THR A 102 36.28 21.95 -13.84
C THR A 102 37.14 23.16 -13.45
N ILE A 103 36.70 23.99 -12.50
CA ILE A 103 37.52 25.11 -11.99
C ILE A 103 38.77 24.60 -11.26
N ALA A 104 38.63 23.54 -10.45
CA ALA A 104 39.75 22.98 -9.71
C ALA A 104 40.81 22.34 -10.62
N THR A 105 40.41 21.83 -11.78
CA THR A 105 41.31 21.13 -12.72
C THR A 105 41.84 22.03 -13.84
N HIS A 106 41.04 22.98 -14.34
CA HIS A 106 41.37 23.83 -15.49
C HIS A 106 40.96 25.31 -15.24
N PRO A 107 41.60 25.99 -14.27
CA PRO A 107 41.18 27.31 -13.83
C PRO A 107 41.27 28.40 -14.92
N ASP A 108 42.27 28.32 -15.80
CA ASP A 108 42.51 29.36 -16.81
C ASP A 108 41.53 29.28 -18.00
N GLU A 109 41.11 28.08 -18.38
CA GLU A 109 40.10 27.87 -19.41
C GLU A 109 38.72 28.36 -18.96
N VAL A 110 38.35 28.10 -17.69
CA VAL A 110 37.09 28.59 -17.12
C VAL A 110 37.09 30.11 -16.98
N LYS A 111 38.23 30.72 -16.58
CA LYS A 111 38.38 32.18 -16.57
C LYS A 111 38.25 32.79 -17.97
N ALA A 112 38.84 32.18 -18.99
CA ALA A 112 38.73 32.65 -20.37
C ALA A 112 37.30 32.52 -20.92
N ALA A 113 36.62 31.41 -20.66
CA ALA A 113 35.22 31.19 -21.04
C ALA A 113 34.26 32.14 -20.31
N GLY A 114 34.43 32.27 -18.99
CA GLY A 114 33.66 33.21 -18.17
C GLY A 114 33.88 34.66 -18.59
N GLY A 115 35.13 35.04 -18.86
CA GLY A 115 35.49 36.37 -19.38
C GLY A 115 34.82 36.67 -20.72
N LYS A 116 34.73 35.70 -21.64
CA LYS A 116 34.00 35.85 -22.91
C LYS A 116 32.50 36.05 -22.69
N ILE A 117 31.88 35.29 -21.78
CA ILE A 117 30.45 35.39 -21.46
C ILE A 117 30.13 36.75 -20.81
N ILE A 118 30.91 37.16 -19.80
CA ILE A 118 30.74 38.46 -19.13
C ILE A 118 30.92 39.60 -20.14
N LYS A 119 31.93 39.51 -21.01
CA LYS A 119 32.16 40.50 -22.07
C LYS A 119 31.01 40.55 -23.07
N LEU A 120 30.39 39.43 -23.43
CA LEU A 120 29.22 39.39 -24.31
C LEU A 120 27.97 40.02 -23.64
N ILE A 121 27.77 39.79 -22.34
CA ILE A 121 26.65 40.36 -21.57
C ILE A 121 26.84 41.88 -21.38
N PHE A 122 28.03 42.32 -20.94
CA PHE A 122 28.32 43.74 -20.71
C PHE A 122 28.45 44.56 -22.00
N LYS A 123 28.99 43.98 -23.09
CA LYS A 123 29.09 44.67 -24.39
C LYS A 123 27.72 44.95 -25.01
N ARG A 124 26.70 44.16 -24.68
CA ARG A 124 25.31 44.41 -25.13
C ARG A 124 24.68 45.61 -24.42
N SER A 125 25.16 45.97 -23.22
CA SER A 125 24.64 47.11 -22.44
C SER A 125 25.17 48.48 -22.91
N GLN A 126 26.31 48.54 -23.60
CA GLN A 126 26.90 49.79 -24.08
C GLN A 126 26.51 50.17 -25.52
N LYS A 127 25.85 49.28 -26.28
CA LYS A 127 25.46 49.55 -27.67
C LYS A 127 24.09 50.25 -27.80
N ASN A 128 23.43 50.59 -26.68
CA ASN A 128 22.12 51.24 -26.64
C ASN A 128 22.17 52.61 -25.92
N GLN A 129 23.30 53.33 -25.99
CA GLN A 129 23.36 54.77 -25.75
C GLN A 129 23.86 55.47 -27.01
#